data_AF-A0A357LRA0-F1
#
_entry.id   AF-A0A357LRA0-F1
#
_cell.length_a   1.000
_cell.length_b   1.000
_cell.length_c   1.000
_cell.angle_alpha   90.00
_cell.angle_beta   90.00
_cell.angle_gamma   90.00
#
_symmetry.space_group_name_H-M   'P 1'
#
loop_
_entity.id
_entity.type
_entity.pdbx_description
1 polymer ?
#
loop_
_entity_poly.entity_id
_entity_poly.type
_entity_poly.pdbx_seq_one_letter_code
_entity_poly.pdbx_strand_id
1 'polypeptide(L)'
;MSGKPFVNFTPTPFIYNRDDWGGWIDADGDCQDTRAEILIRDSLQPVMFSAGRECSVSSGLWRLPYTRGTLTNARKLDIDHIIPLKWAHGHGGDRWSVDQKRAFANDPDNLLATSSSANRSKGAKGPDQWMPSIDQCTYAKRWESLLDKYQLTVLPVETGALKLACD
;
A
#
# COMPACT_ATOMS: atom_id res chain seq x y z
N MET A 1 26.08 5.25 20.76
CA MET A 1 24.92 6.07 20.35
C MET A 1 25.33 6.90 19.14
N SER A 2 25.21 6.32 17.94
CA SER A 2 25.57 6.98 16.69
C SER A 2 24.30 7.61 16.11
N GLY A 3 24.13 8.93 16.32
CA GLY A 3 23.04 9.69 15.73
C GLY A 3 23.16 9.69 14.21
N LYS A 4 22.08 9.29 13.53
CA LYS A 4 21.98 9.45 12.07
C LYS A 4 22.06 10.95 11.74
N PRO A 5 22.82 11.36 10.72
CA PRO A 5 22.95 12.77 10.38
C PRO A 5 21.60 13.33 9.92
N PHE A 6 21.25 14.51 10.42
CA PHE A 6 20.12 15.30 9.92
C PHE A 6 20.46 15.73 8.48
N VAL A 7 19.84 15.06 7.51
CA VAL A 7 19.87 15.49 6.11
C VAL A 7 19.00 16.73 5.97
N ASN A 8 19.62 17.86 5.62
CA ASN A 8 18.90 19.08 5.23
C ASN A 8 18.06 18.79 3.99
N PHE A 9 16.75 18.70 4.18
CA PHE A 9 15.79 18.49 3.10
C PHE A 9 15.70 19.77 2.27
N THR A 10 16.36 19.81 1.12
CA THR A 10 16.05 20.77 0.06
C THR A 10 15.01 20.10 -0.82
N PRO A 11 13.73 20.55 -0.84
CA PRO A 11 12.73 19.95 -1.69
C PRO A 11 13.10 20.23 -3.15
N THR A 12 13.61 19.24 -3.87
CA THR A 12 13.58 19.28 -5.34
C THR A 12 12.12 19.12 -5.78
N PRO A 13 11.58 20.02 -6.62
CA PRO A 13 10.16 20.07 -6.95
C PRO A 13 9.85 19.08 -8.07
N PHE A 14 10.26 17.81 -7.95
CA PHE A 14 9.75 16.81 -8.87
C PHE A 14 8.29 16.60 -8.51
N ILE A 15 7.41 17.21 -9.29
CA ILE A 15 5.96 17.03 -9.20
C ILE A 15 5.69 15.54 -9.33
N TYR A 16 4.97 14.96 -8.38
CA TYR A 16 4.59 13.55 -8.42
C TYR A 16 3.89 13.22 -9.76
N ASN A 17 4.44 12.25 -10.48
CA ASN A 17 3.81 11.62 -11.63
C ASN A 17 3.55 10.15 -11.32
N ARG A 18 2.30 9.69 -11.51
CA ARG A 18 1.92 8.30 -11.26
C ARG A 18 2.62 7.33 -12.22
N ASP A 19 2.85 7.74 -13.46
CA ASP A 19 3.34 6.85 -14.50
C ASP A 19 4.79 6.39 -14.23
N ASP A 20 5.55 7.16 -13.45
CA ASP A 20 6.91 6.82 -13.00
C ASP A 20 6.97 5.55 -12.14
N TRP A 21 5.83 5.12 -11.57
CA TRP A 21 5.72 3.97 -10.68
C TRP A 21 5.23 2.71 -11.40
N GLY A 22 4.87 2.83 -12.68
CA GLY A 22 4.33 1.74 -13.49
C GLY A 22 2.91 1.33 -13.09
N GLY A 23 2.50 0.17 -13.60
CA GLY A 23 1.23 -0.48 -13.28
C GLY A 23 1.44 -1.80 -12.54
N TRP A 24 0.34 -2.53 -12.37
CA TRP A 24 0.38 -3.91 -11.91
C TRP A 24 1.13 -4.77 -12.90
N ILE A 25 2.00 -5.64 -12.39
CA ILE A 25 2.80 -6.55 -13.21
C ILE A 25 2.31 -7.98 -13.04
N ASP A 26 2.40 -8.74 -14.11
CA ASP A 26 2.34 -10.21 -14.10
C ASP A 26 3.80 -10.69 -14.02
N ALA A 27 4.23 -11.05 -12.81
CA ALA A 27 5.65 -11.28 -12.51
C ALA A 27 6.12 -12.69 -12.91
N ASP A 28 5.21 -13.68 -12.91
CA ASP A 28 5.49 -15.08 -13.23
C ASP A 28 4.93 -15.52 -14.59
N GLY A 29 4.20 -14.64 -15.28
CA GLY A 29 3.73 -14.84 -16.65
C GLY A 29 2.51 -15.74 -16.74
N ASP A 30 1.78 -15.93 -15.64
CA ASP A 30 0.63 -16.83 -15.57
C ASP A 30 -0.70 -16.15 -15.98
N CYS A 31 -0.65 -14.85 -16.32
CA CYS A 31 -1.73 -13.91 -16.62
C CYS A 31 -2.36 -13.17 -15.43
N GLN A 32 -1.99 -13.50 -14.20
CA GLN A 32 -2.49 -12.88 -12.99
C GLN A 32 -1.57 -11.72 -12.62
N ASP A 33 -2.04 -10.50 -12.88
CA ASP A 33 -1.29 -9.34 -12.45
C ASP A 33 -1.29 -9.21 -10.93
N THR A 34 -0.47 -8.31 -10.40
CA THR A 34 -0.35 -8.04 -8.97
C THR A 34 -1.71 -7.78 -8.31
N ARG A 35 -2.71 -7.24 -9.01
CA ARG A 35 -4.05 -7.09 -8.44
C ARG A 35 -4.72 -8.44 -8.25
N ALA A 36 -4.69 -9.32 -9.24
CA ALA A 36 -5.22 -10.68 -9.13
C ALA A 36 -4.54 -11.45 -7.99
N GLU A 37 -3.20 -11.37 -7.93
CA GLU A 37 -2.39 -12.00 -6.89
C GLU A 37 -2.81 -11.60 -5.47
N ILE A 38 -2.96 -10.30 -5.22
CA ILE A 38 -3.38 -9.81 -3.90
C ILE A 38 -4.83 -10.22 -3.59
N LEU A 39 -5.73 -10.21 -4.57
CA LEU A 39 -7.10 -10.67 -4.37
C LEU A 39 -7.15 -12.16 -4.00
N ILE A 40 -6.31 -12.99 -4.60
CA ILE A 40 -6.23 -14.43 -4.27
C ILE A 40 -5.65 -14.63 -2.89
N ARG A 41 -4.50 -14.00 -2.60
CA ARG A 41 -3.81 -14.08 -1.32
C ARG A 41 -4.71 -13.67 -0.15
N ASP A 42 -5.46 -12.58 -0.31
CA ASP A 42 -6.24 -12.00 0.80
C ASP A 42 -7.64 -12.61 0.94
N SER A 43 -8.07 -13.47 0.02
CA SER A 43 -9.37 -14.12 0.12
C SER A 43 -9.33 -15.24 1.18
N LEU A 44 -10.29 -15.22 2.10
CA LEU A 44 -10.50 -16.24 3.14
C LEU A 44 -11.09 -17.54 2.59
N GLN A 45 -11.54 -17.53 1.34
CA GLN A 45 -12.09 -18.68 0.63
C GLN A 45 -11.52 -18.71 -0.80
N PRO A 46 -11.57 -19.86 -1.49
CA PRO A 46 -11.20 -19.92 -2.91
C PRO A 46 -11.94 -18.84 -3.72
N VAL A 47 -11.19 -18.15 -4.57
CA VAL A 47 -11.78 -17.15 -5.46
C VAL A 47 -12.50 -17.81 -6.62
N MET A 48 -13.39 -17.07 -7.26
CA MET A 48 -13.88 -17.38 -8.60
C MET A 48 -13.31 -16.37 -9.58
N PHE A 49 -13.03 -16.83 -10.79
CA PHE A 49 -12.56 -15.99 -11.89
C PHE A 49 -13.73 -15.55 -12.78
N SER A 50 -13.51 -14.49 -13.53
CA SER A 50 -14.35 -14.15 -14.69
C SER A 50 -14.13 -15.19 -15.78
N ALA A 51 -15.12 -15.40 -16.64
CA ALA A 51 -15.04 -16.40 -17.71
C ALA A 51 -13.77 -16.24 -18.58
N GLY A 52 -13.18 -17.35 -19.00
CA GLY A 52 -11.97 -17.39 -19.82
C GLY A 52 -10.79 -18.01 -19.08
N ARG A 53 -9.58 -17.50 -19.34
CA ARG A 53 -8.39 -17.82 -18.53
C ARG A 53 -8.57 -17.23 -17.14
N GLU A 54 -8.07 -17.92 -16.10
CA GLU A 54 -8.18 -17.57 -14.68
C GLU A 54 -7.34 -16.31 -14.30
N CYS A 55 -7.43 -15.23 -15.08
CA CYS A 55 -6.62 -14.02 -14.93
C CYS A 55 -7.31 -12.93 -14.09
N SER A 56 -8.64 -12.97 -14.01
CA SER A 56 -9.43 -11.86 -13.46
C SER A 56 -10.38 -12.36 -12.39
N VAL A 57 -10.05 -12.10 -11.13
CA VAL A 57 -10.87 -12.48 -9.98
C VAL A 57 -12.21 -11.76 -9.98
N SER A 58 -13.31 -12.51 -9.94
CA SER A 58 -14.69 -11.99 -9.95
C SER A 58 -15.29 -11.96 -8.54
N SER A 59 -15.02 -12.97 -7.72
CA SER A 59 -15.54 -13.08 -6.35
C SER A 59 -14.67 -13.93 -5.43
N GLY A 60 -14.94 -13.86 -4.14
CA GLY A 60 -14.19 -14.52 -3.06
C GLY A 60 -14.79 -14.12 -1.73
N LEU A 61 -14.01 -14.15 -0.64
CA LEU A 61 -14.43 -13.64 0.65
C LEU A 61 -13.30 -12.87 1.31
N TRP A 62 -13.41 -11.54 1.33
CA TRP A 62 -12.37 -10.68 1.93
C TRP A 62 -12.87 -10.05 3.21
N ARG A 63 -12.07 -10.15 4.28
CA ARG A 63 -12.22 -9.31 5.46
C ARG A 63 -11.64 -7.94 5.15
N LEU A 64 -12.38 -6.89 5.46
CA LEU A 64 -11.91 -5.53 5.21
C LEU A 64 -10.91 -5.14 6.31
N PRO A 65 -9.67 -4.72 5.97
CA PRO A 65 -8.65 -4.43 6.98
C PRO A 65 -8.81 -3.04 7.59
N TYR A 66 -9.44 -2.10 6.89
CA TYR A 66 -9.59 -0.71 7.35
C TYR A 66 -10.92 -0.43 8.05
N THR A 67 -11.87 -1.32 7.81
CA THR A 67 -13.26 -1.22 8.25
C THR A 67 -13.69 -2.58 8.74
N ARG A 68 -14.66 -2.67 9.66
CA ARG A 68 -15.21 -3.98 10.02
C ARG A 68 -16.00 -4.59 8.85
N GLY A 69 -16.16 -5.91 8.86
CA GLY A 69 -17.01 -6.65 7.92
C GLY A 69 -16.27 -7.35 6.79
N THR A 70 -17.04 -7.83 5.81
CA THR A 70 -16.54 -8.60 4.67
C THR A 70 -17.18 -8.14 3.36
N LEU A 71 -16.50 -8.42 2.24
CA LEU A 71 -17.05 -8.28 0.89
C LEU A 71 -16.77 -9.54 0.09
N THR A 72 -17.63 -9.82 -0.88
CA THR A 72 -17.50 -10.99 -1.77
C THR A 72 -17.35 -10.63 -3.24
N ASN A 73 -17.64 -9.39 -3.62
CA ASN A 73 -17.53 -8.93 -5.00
C ASN A 73 -16.21 -8.17 -5.20
N ALA A 74 -15.31 -8.71 -6.02
CA ALA A 74 -14.00 -8.13 -6.28
C ALA A 74 -14.06 -6.71 -6.87
N ARG A 75 -15.15 -6.33 -7.55
CA ARG A 75 -15.35 -4.97 -8.09
C ARG A 75 -15.59 -3.91 -7.02
N LYS A 76 -15.89 -4.32 -5.79
CA LYS A 76 -16.03 -3.40 -4.64
C LYS A 76 -14.74 -3.27 -3.82
N LEU A 77 -13.69 -3.96 -4.25
CA LEU A 77 -12.38 -3.94 -3.62
C LEU A 77 -11.36 -3.23 -4.51
N ASP A 78 -10.54 -2.41 -3.88
CA ASP A 78 -9.29 -1.92 -4.46
C ASP A 78 -8.13 -2.68 -3.83
N ILE A 79 -7.01 -2.71 -4.53
CA ILE A 79 -5.72 -3.01 -3.91
C ILE A 79 -5.13 -1.68 -3.48
N ASP A 80 -4.96 -1.49 -2.19
CA ASP A 80 -4.36 -0.28 -1.63
C ASP A 80 -2.88 -0.51 -1.32
N HIS A 81 -2.10 0.55 -1.54
CA HIS A 81 -0.73 0.65 -1.03
C HIS A 81 -0.78 1.15 0.40
N ILE A 82 -0.39 0.34 1.39
CA ILE A 82 -0.36 0.72 2.81
C ILE A 82 0.37 2.06 2.96
N ILE A 83 1.59 2.16 2.41
CA ILE A 83 2.28 3.43 2.16
C ILE A 83 1.94 3.91 0.73
N PRO A 84 1.18 5.01 0.55
CA PRO A 84 0.81 5.50 -0.77
C PRO A 84 2.02 5.90 -1.61
N LEU A 85 1.98 5.65 -2.92
CA LEU A 85 3.05 6.04 -3.86
C LEU A 85 3.38 7.53 -3.80
N LYS A 86 2.36 8.40 -3.78
CA LYS A 86 2.55 9.86 -3.67
C LYS A 86 3.13 10.27 -2.32
N TRP A 87 2.78 9.55 -1.25
CA TRP A 87 3.39 9.79 0.06
C TRP A 87 4.87 9.39 0.01
N ALA A 88 5.19 8.19 -0.48
CA ALA A 88 6.57 7.71 -0.63
C ALA A 88 7.43 8.65 -1.48
N HIS A 89 6.87 9.20 -2.57
CA HIS A 89 7.53 10.22 -3.40
C HIS A 89 8.03 11.42 -2.59
N GLY A 90 7.19 11.98 -1.71
CA GLY A 90 7.57 13.10 -0.84
C GLY A 90 8.54 12.74 0.28
N HIS A 91 8.78 11.44 0.51
CA HIS A 91 9.53 10.90 1.64
C HIS A 91 10.81 10.16 1.21
N GLY A 92 11.33 10.51 0.03
CA GLY A 92 12.61 10.03 -0.51
C GLY A 92 12.48 9.04 -1.67
N GLY A 93 11.27 8.59 -1.99
CA GLY A 93 11.00 7.74 -3.14
C GLY A 93 11.08 8.44 -4.49
N ASP A 94 11.11 9.78 -4.51
CA ASP A 94 11.38 10.58 -5.70
C ASP A 94 12.76 10.25 -6.33
N ARG A 95 13.74 9.93 -5.48
CA ARG A 95 15.13 9.60 -5.85
C ARG A 95 15.35 8.16 -6.30
N TRP A 96 14.34 7.31 -6.20
CA TRP A 96 14.45 5.90 -6.59
C TRP A 96 14.57 5.73 -8.11
N SER A 97 15.29 4.68 -8.51
CA SER A 97 15.27 4.22 -9.90
C SER A 97 13.86 3.76 -10.31
N VAL A 98 13.61 3.66 -11.61
CA VAL A 98 12.35 3.13 -12.14
C VAL A 98 12.07 1.72 -11.61
N ASP A 99 13.10 0.87 -11.51
CA ASP A 99 12.95 -0.49 -11.00
C ASP A 99 12.60 -0.52 -9.51
N GLN A 100 13.19 0.37 -8.71
CA GLN A 100 12.84 0.50 -7.29
C GLN A 100 11.40 1.00 -7.10
N LYS A 101 10.95 2.00 -7.90
CA LYS A 101 9.55 2.46 -7.88
C LYS A 101 8.59 1.35 -8.28
N ARG A 102 8.91 0.58 -9.32
CA ARG A 102 8.11 -0.57 -9.76
C ARG A 102 8.06 -1.66 -8.70
N ALA A 103 9.19 -1.96 -8.05
CA ALA A 103 9.26 -2.94 -6.97
C ALA A 103 8.39 -2.51 -5.78
N PHE A 104 8.49 -1.25 -5.33
CA PHE A 104 7.64 -0.71 -4.28
C PHE A 104 6.15 -0.75 -4.64
N ALA A 105 5.83 -0.42 -5.89
CA ALA A 105 4.45 -0.41 -6.37
C ALA A 105 3.83 -1.81 -6.44
N ASN A 106 4.63 -2.86 -6.57
CA ASN A 106 4.15 -4.25 -6.69
C ASN A 106 4.55 -5.14 -5.50
N ASP A 107 5.03 -4.54 -4.41
CA ASP A 107 5.46 -5.29 -3.23
C ASP A 107 4.25 -5.80 -2.43
N PRO A 108 4.07 -7.13 -2.30
CA PRO A 108 2.94 -7.69 -1.56
C PRO A 108 2.91 -7.24 -0.09
N ASP A 109 4.04 -6.90 0.54
CA ASP A 109 4.06 -6.40 1.92
C ASP A 109 3.43 -5.01 2.04
N ASN A 110 3.49 -4.22 0.96
CA ASN A 110 2.89 -2.89 0.87
C ASN A 110 1.46 -2.93 0.32
N LEU A 111 0.94 -4.09 -0.07
CA LEU A 111 -0.35 -4.20 -0.75
C LEU A 111 -1.36 -5.00 0.07
N LEU A 112 -2.62 -4.58 0.03
CA LEU A 112 -3.74 -5.35 0.58
C LEU A 112 -5.05 -5.07 -0.16
N ALA A 113 -5.97 -6.04 -0.13
CA ALA A 113 -7.34 -5.84 -0.59
C ALA A 113 -8.18 -5.09 0.47
N THR A 114 -8.84 -4.01 0.08
CA THR A 114 -9.72 -3.23 0.96
C THR A 114 -10.90 -2.67 0.19
N SER A 115 -11.93 -2.18 0.90
CA SER A 115 -13.07 -1.57 0.22
C SER A 115 -12.64 -0.31 -0.54
N SER A 116 -13.16 -0.13 -1.75
CA SER A 116 -12.83 1.05 -2.56
C SER A 116 -13.22 2.37 -1.87
N SER A 117 -14.22 2.35 -0.99
CA SER A 117 -14.61 3.53 -0.19
C SER A 117 -13.52 3.92 0.81
N ALA A 118 -13.03 2.95 1.60
CA ALA A 118 -11.96 3.20 2.57
C ALA A 118 -10.67 3.64 1.88
N ASN A 119 -10.32 2.99 0.76
CA ASN A 119 -9.16 3.37 -0.04
C ASN A 119 -9.25 4.82 -0.54
N ARG A 120 -10.40 5.22 -1.09
CA ARG A 120 -10.63 6.60 -1.55
C ARG A 120 -10.63 7.62 -0.41
N SER A 121 -11.13 7.24 0.77
CA SER A 121 -11.06 8.07 1.97
C SER A 121 -9.62 8.32 2.41
N LYS A 122 -8.77 7.29 2.37
CA LYS A 122 -7.32 7.38 2.64
C LYS A 122 -6.63 8.25 1.59
N GLY A 123 -6.69 7.86 0.32
CA GLY A 123 -5.97 8.52 -0.77
C GLY A 123 -4.45 8.46 -0.54
N ALA A 124 -3.78 9.61 -0.68
CA ALA A 124 -2.33 9.73 -0.51
C ALA A 124 -1.89 10.15 0.90
N LYS A 125 -2.78 10.07 1.89
CA LYS A 125 -2.53 10.55 3.25
C LYS A 125 -1.56 9.65 4.01
N GLY A 126 -0.72 10.27 4.84
CA GLY A 126 0.12 9.61 5.82
C GLY A 126 -0.64 9.27 7.11
N PRO A 127 0.02 8.60 8.08
CA PRO A 127 -0.57 8.18 9.35
C PRO A 127 -1.03 9.35 10.24
N ASP A 128 -0.46 10.54 10.06
CA ASP A 128 -0.86 11.78 10.75
C ASP A 128 -2.21 12.33 10.26
N GLN A 129 -2.60 11.98 9.03
CA GLN A 129 -3.82 12.49 8.37
C GLN A 129 -4.91 11.44 8.23
N TRP A 130 -4.56 10.16 8.26
CA TRP A 130 -5.51 9.06 8.10
C TRP A 130 -5.03 7.79 8.79
N MET A 131 -5.95 7.14 9.51
CA MET A 131 -5.77 5.81 10.10
C MET A 131 -7.04 4.98 9.86
N PRO A 132 -6.92 3.64 9.80
CA PRO A 132 -8.09 2.79 9.76
C PRO A 132 -8.94 2.93 11.03
N SER A 133 -10.22 2.61 10.91
CA SER A 133 -11.18 2.67 12.04
C SER A 133 -10.99 1.56 13.08
N ILE A 134 -10.17 0.57 12.75
CA ILE A 134 -9.88 -0.63 13.53
C ILE A 134 -8.41 -1.01 13.37
N ASP A 135 -7.90 -1.82 14.29
CA ASP A 135 -6.58 -2.45 14.21
C ASP A 135 -5.43 -1.47 13.90
N GLN A 136 -5.53 -0.24 14.44
CA GLN A 136 -4.60 0.85 14.17
C GLN A 136 -3.15 0.47 14.50
N CYS A 137 -2.92 -0.23 15.63
CA CYS A 137 -1.57 -0.66 15.99
C CYS A 137 -0.98 -1.65 14.98
N THR A 138 -1.78 -2.58 14.45
CA THR A 138 -1.33 -3.52 13.42
C THR A 138 -0.97 -2.78 12.14
N TYR A 139 -1.79 -1.80 11.75
CA TYR A 139 -1.52 -0.95 10.60
C TYR A 139 -0.25 -0.10 10.79
N ALA A 140 -0.06 0.50 11.96
CA ALA A 140 1.13 1.28 12.30
C ALA A 140 2.42 0.43 12.27
N LYS A 141 2.39 -0.79 12.80
CA LYS A 141 3.52 -1.73 12.73
C LYS A 141 3.90 -2.10 11.29
N ARG A 142 2.90 -2.24 10.40
CA ARG A 142 3.17 -2.46 8.97
C ARG A 142 3.83 -1.24 8.33
N TRP A 143 3.37 -0.04 8.68
CA TRP A 143 4.04 1.22 8.28
C TRP A 143 5.49 1.25 8.73
N GLU A 144 5.77 0.99 10.01
CA GLU A 144 7.15 0.98 10.53
C GLU A 144 8.06 -0.02 9.80
N SER A 145 7.55 -1.24 9.54
CA SER A 145 8.28 -2.26 8.77
C SER A 145 8.59 -1.80 7.34
N LEU A 146 7.63 -1.18 6.66
CA LEU A 146 7.79 -0.69 5.29
C LEU A 146 8.68 0.54 5.21
N LEU A 147 8.60 1.45 6.19
CA LEU A 147 9.50 2.60 6.31
C LEU A 147 10.96 2.14 6.42
N ASP A 148 11.23 1.10 7.21
CA ASP A 148 12.56 0.52 7.31
C ASP A 148 12.96 -0.23 6.02
N LYS A 149 12.11 -1.11 5.48
CA LYS A 149 12.38 -1.86 4.24
C LYS A 149 12.81 -0.95 3.09
N TYR A 150 12.19 0.21 2.97
CA TYR A 150 12.42 1.17 1.88
C TYR A 150 13.28 2.38 2.26
N GLN A 151 13.74 2.46 3.51
CA GLN A 151 14.52 3.58 4.04
C GLN A 151 13.86 4.96 3.74
N LEU A 152 12.53 5.01 3.88
CA LEU A 152 11.75 6.23 3.70
C LEU A 152 11.95 7.15 4.91
N THR A 153 11.94 8.45 4.66
CA THR A 153 11.99 9.47 5.72
C THR A 153 10.59 9.63 6.31
N VAL A 154 10.49 9.84 7.62
CA VAL A 154 9.21 10.08 8.30
C VAL A 154 9.30 11.39 9.08
N LEU A 155 8.22 12.17 9.08
CA LEU A 155 8.15 13.41 9.83
C LEU A 155 7.87 13.15 11.32
N PRO A 156 8.25 14.08 12.22
CA PRO A 156 7.97 13.92 13.65
C PRO A 156 6.47 13.74 13.96
N VAL A 157 5.58 14.43 13.24
CA VAL A 157 4.13 14.31 13.44
C VAL A 157 3.60 12.93 13.05
N GLU A 158 4.11 12.35 11.97
CA GLU A 158 3.77 11.00 11.51
C GLU A 158 4.32 9.94 12.46
N THR A 159 5.55 10.13 12.96
CA THR A 159 6.13 9.28 14.00
C THR A 159 5.28 9.28 15.27
N GLY A 160 4.77 10.46 15.67
CA GLY A 160 3.84 10.59 16.80
C GLY A 160 2.54 9.81 16.56
N ALA A 161 1.96 9.93 15.38
CA ALA A 161 0.73 9.21 15.01
C ALA A 161 0.91 7.69 15.00
N LEU A 162 2.04 7.18 14.49
CA LEU A 162 2.35 5.74 14.49
C LEU A 162 2.49 5.19 15.91
N LYS A 163 3.12 5.92 16.83
CA LYS A 163 3.24 5.52 18.23
C LYS A 163 1.90 5.48 18.93
N LEU A 164 1.12 6.55 18.81
CA LEU A 164 -0.19 6.68 19.44
C LEU A 164 -1.17 5.58 19.01
N ALA A 165 -1.03 5.07 17.78
CA ALA A 165 -1.86 3.99 17.28
C ALA A 165 -1.73 2.67 18.05
N CYS A 166 -0.67 2.52 18.86
CA CYS A 166 -0.37 1.32 19.66
C CYS A 166 -0.52 1.50 21.18
N ASP A 167 -0.86 2.70 21.64
CA ASP A 167 -1.11 3.01 23.06
C ASP A 167 -2.56 2.70 23.45
#